data_AF-A0A2G6ELU8-F1
#
_entry.id   AF-A0A2G6ELU8-F1
#
_cell.length_a   1.000
_cell.length_b   1.000
_cell.length_c   1.000
_cell.angle_alpha   90.00
_cell.angle_beta   90.00
_cell.angle_gamma   90.00
#
_symmetry.space_group_name_H-M   'P 1'
#
loop_
_entity.id
_entity.type
_entity.pdbx_description
1 polymer ?
#
loop_
_entity_poly.entity_id
_entity_poly.type
_entity_poly.pdbx_seq_one_letter_code
_entity_poly.pdbx_strand_id
1 'polypeptide(L)'
;MIQDLQNNLPERNLKLANAGDGGLLTSIITGLISLVGFVALVLGTYTMTQGILTDRQLIDNHSVVQSADVSGECSVKKFIASCDVKIVNSGQTVERSFYFVDFSKDDYSVEVIAQKDDPSNMTVDLAIDKMTNRMLTVVGLAVLGVILLIVAITTFRGIPKKQRLKNIMNEPANQPWQFVEVSAEVDGDLITYTTDIDGKPVEMEIGFEGRKPVILGEDGDKKRLLAIQAKTQNTCVIVCQKLKNINFSKAEKKALLAIIKAAS
;
A
#
# COMPACT_ATOMS: atom_id res chain seq x y z
N MET A 1 -26.70 28.23 1.00
CA MET A 1 -25.31 27.73 0.93
C MET A 1 -24.76 27.65 -0.50
N ILE A 2 -25.21 26.74 -1.38
CA ILE A 2 -24.66 26.62 -2.75
C ILE A 2 -24.77 27.95 -3.52
N GLN A 3 -25.91 28.63 -3.44
CA GLN A 3 -26.10 29.94 -4.07
C GLN A 3 -25.12 31.00 -3.52
N ASP A 4 -24.87 31.01 -2.21
CA ASP A 4 -23.92 31.94 -1.57
C ASP A 4 -22.49 31.66 -2.00
N LEU A 5 -22.13 30.37 -2.14
CA LEU A 5 -20.83 29.95 -2.68
C LEU A 5 -20.68 30.37 -4.15
N GLN A 6 -21.74 30.22 -4.95
CA GLN A 6 -21.74 30.61 -6.35
C GLN A 6 -21.52 32.13 -6.52
N ASN A 7 -22.18 32.94 -5.69
CA ASN A 7 -22.04 34.39 -5.69
C ASN A 7 -20.65 34.89 -5.23
N ASN A 8 -19.88 34.03 -4.55
CA ASN A 8 -18.53 34.33 -4.05
C ASN A 8 -17.42 33.63 -4.87
N LEU A 9 -17.74 33.04 -6.02
CA LEU A 9 -16.74 32.54 -6.94
C LEU A 9 -16.02 33.70 -7.63
N PRO A 10 -14.68 33.64 -7.75
CA PRO A 10 -13.94 34.67 -8.46
C PRO A 10 -14.23 34.62 -9.96
N GLU A 11 -14.27 35.78 -10.62
CA GLU A 11 -14.52 35.89 -12.07
C GLU A 11 -13.35 35.38 -12.94
N ARG A 12 -12.17 35.22 -12.35
CA ARG A 12 -10.97 34.71 -13.05
C ARG A 12 -11.05 33.20 -13.24
N ASN A 13 -10.36 32.72 -14.28
CA ASN A 13 -10.25 31.29 -14.50
C ASN A 13 -9.52 30.57 -13.34
N LEU A 14 -10.18 29.54 -12.81
CA LEU A 14 -9.64 28.66 -11.78
C LEU A 14 -8.88 27.49 -12.42
N LYS A 15 -7.98 26.88 -11.65
CA LYS A 15 -7.22 25.70 -12.01
C LYS A 15 -7.33 24.66 -10.91
N LEU A 16 -7.70 23.46 -11.33
CA LEU A 16 -7.69 22.27 -10.51
C LEU A 16 -6.23 21.83 -10.41
N ALA A 17 -5.68 21.94 -9.20
CA ALA A 17 -4.32 21.49 -8.91
C ALA A 17 -4.27 19.96 -9.01
N ASN A 18 -5.18 19.28 -8.29
CA ASN A 18 -5.25 17.82 -8.18
C ASN A 18 -6.71 17.36 -8.07
N ALA A 19 -7.04 16.22 -8.68
CA ALA A 19 -8.32 15.55 -8.49
C ALA A 19 -8.22 14.54 -7.33
N GLY A 20 -8.29 15.05 -6.09
CA GLY A 20 -8.32 14.22 -4.86
C GLY A 20 -7.11 14.32 -3.92
N ASP A 21 -6.87 13.27 -3.13
CA ASP A 21 -5.61 13.11 -2.40
C ASP A 21 -4.47 12.71 -3.33
N GLY A 22 -3.35 13.40 -3.15
CA GLY A 22 -2.19 13.29 -3.99
C GLY A 22 -2.32 14.00 -5.34
N GLY A 23 -1.26 14.68 -5.74
CA GLY A 23 -1.10 15.05 -7.14
C GLY A 23 -0.64 13.87 -7.99
N LEU A 24 -0.45 14.13 -9.28
CA LEU A 24 0.13 13.15 -10.21
C LEU A 24 1.45 12.57 -9.66
N LEU A 25 2.30 13.43 -9.11
CA LEU A 25 3.61 13.07 -8.57
C LEU A 25 3.49 12.04 -7.44
N THR A 26 2.60 12.27 -6.47
CA THR A 26 2.43 11.37 -5.33
C THR A 26 1.87 10.02 -5.78
N SER A 27 0.93 9.98 -6.73
CA SER A 27 0.45 8.69 -7.29
C SER A 27 1.58 7.92 -7.99
N ILE A 28 2.44 8.60 -8.75
CA ILE A 28 3.59 7.97 -9.39
C ILE A 28 4.56 7.42 -8.32
N ILE A 29 4.90 8.22 -7.32
CA ILE A 29 5.82 7.82 -6.24
C ILE A 29 5.27 6.62 -5.48
N THR A 30 4.00 6.65 -5.06
CA THR A 30 3.35 5.52 -4.36
C THR A 30 3.35 4.26 -5.20
N GLY A 31 3.02 4.36 -6.50
CA GLY A 31 3.05 3.23 -7.43
C GLY A 31 4.45 2.64 -7.59
N LEU A 32 5.48 3.49 -7.72
CA LEU A 32 6.88 3.05 -7.84
C LEU A 32 7.39 2.40 -6.55
N ILE A 33 7.12 2.99 -5.38
CA ILE A 33 7.52 2.41 -4.08
C ILE A 33 6.87 1.04 -3.90
N SER A 34 5.58 0.91 -4.23
CA SER A 34 4.87 -0.37 -4.15
C SER A 34 5.46 -1.41 -5.09
N LEU A 35 5.83 -1.02 -6.32
CA LEU A 35 6.47 -1.91 -7.29
C LEU A 35 7.86 -2.36 -6.84
N VAL A 36 8.69 -1.44 -6.33
CA VAL A 36 10.01 -1.77 -5.79
C VAL A 36 9.89 -2.70 -4.59
N GLY A 37 8.93 -2.43 -3.69
CA GLY A 37 8.62 -3.30 -2.55
C GLY A 37 8.20 -4.71 -2.99
N PHE A 38 7.33 -4.82 -4.00
CA PHE A 38 6.95 -6.10 -4.59
C PHE A 38 8.17 -6.88 -5.12
N VAL A 39 9.02 -6.23 -5.92
CA VAL A 39 10.24 -6.88 -6.45
C VAL A 39 11.16 -7.34 -5.32
N ALA A 40 11.36 -6.52 -4.29
CA ALA A 40 12.16 -6.89 -3.13
C ALA A 40 11.59 -8.12 -2.39
N LEU A 41 10.26 -8.20 -2.22
CA LEU A 41 9.60 -9.35 -1.60
C LEU A 41 9.70 -10.62 -2.46
N VAL A 42 9.56 -10.50 -3.78
CA VAL A 42 9.74 -11.64 -4.70
C VAL A 42 11.17 -12.18 -4.62
N LEU A 43 12.17 -11.29 -4.63
CA LEU A 43 13.57 -11.69 -4.50
C LEU A 43 13.86 -12.34 -3.13
N GLY A 44 13.34 -11.75 -2.04
CA GLY A 44 13.51 -12.30 -0.69
C GLY A 44 12.82 -13.65 -0.48
N THR A 45 11.59 -13.82 -1.00
CA THR A 45 10.89 -15.11 -0.93
C THR A 45 11.57 -16.17 -1.79
N TYR A 46 12.12 -15.80 -2.95
CA TYR A 46 12.88 -16.71 -3.80
C TYR A 46 14.12 -17.25 -3.07
N THR A 47 14.93 -16.39 -2.44
CA THR A 47 16.12 -16.84 -1.70
C THR A 47 15.75 -17.69 -0.48
N MET A 48 14.70 -17.32 0.26
CA MET A 48 14.20 -18.13 1.39
C MET A 48 13.69 -19.50 0.95
N THR A 49 12.98 -19.58 -0.18
CA THR A 49 12.44 -20.84 -0.70
C THR A 49 13.55 -21.79 -1.15
N GLN A 50 14.62 -21.28 -1.78
CA GLN A 50 15.79 -22.09 -2.13
C GLN A 50 16.44 -22.73 -0.91
N GLY A 51 16.54 -22.00 0.21
CA GLY A 51 17.00 -22.56 1.48
C GLY A 51 16.11 -23.70 1.98
N ILE A 52 14.78 -23.51 1.98
CA ILE A 52 13.81 -24.54 2.41
C ILE A 52 13.85 -25.79 1.53
N LEU A 53 13.99 -25.63 0.21
CA LEU A 53 14.06 -26.76 -0.72
C LEU A 53 15.33 -27.59 -0.51
N THR A 54 16.44 -26.94 -0.19
CA THR A 54 17.70 -27.61 0.17
C THR A 54 17.53 -28.39 1.48
N ASP A 55 16.88 -27.80 2.48
CA ASP A 55 16.63 -28.43 3.78
C ASP A 55 15.63 -29.60 3.69
N ARG A 56 14.67 -29.58 2.75
CA ARG A 56 13.74 -30.70 2.53
C ARG A 56 14.42 -31.99 2.07
N GLN A 57 15.54 -31.92 1.34
CA GLN A 57 16.27 -33.11 0.90
C GLN A 57 16.88 -33.90 2.07
N LEU A 58 17.00 -33.27 3.25
CA LEU A 58 17.51 -33.89 4.48
C LEU A 58 16.41 -34.57 5.32
N ILE A 59 15.14 -34.20 5.15
CA ILE A 59 14.03 -34.74 5.95
C ILE A 59 13.84 -36.24 5.73
N ASP A 60 13.91 -36.70 4.47
CA ASP A 60 13.58 -38.09 4.14
C ASP A 60 14.70 -39.09 4.49
N ASN A 61 15.93 -38.64 4.78
CA ASN A 61 17.06 -39.55 4.99
C ASN A 61 18.16 -38.98 5.90
N HIS A 62 17.85 -38.68 7.16
CA HIS A 62 18.82 -38.20 8.15
C HIS A 62 19.14 -39.23 9.25
N SER A 63 20.32 -39.08 9.85
CA SER A 63 20.75 -39.75 11.08
C SER A 63 21.41 -38.76 12.03
N VAL A 64 21.19 -38.91 13.33
CA VAL A 64 21.80 -38.10 14.38
C VAL A 64 23.31 -38.38 14.42
N VAL A 65 24.12 -37.32 14.37
CA VAL A 65 25.58 -37.44 14.49
C VAL A 65 25.98 -37.24 15.95
N GLN A 66 26.31 -38.34 16.64
CA GLN A 66 26.59 -38.32 18.09
C GLN A 66 27.91 -37.63 18.49
N SER A 67 28.79 -37.30 17.53
CA SER A 67 30.17 -36.83 17.79
C SER A 67 30.51 -35.48 17.14
N ALA A 68 29.51 -34.67 16.77
CA ALA A 68 29.72 -33.36 16.17
C ALA A 68 29.74 -32.25 17.24
N ASP A 69 30.71 -31.34 17.15
CA ASP A 69 30.76 -30.14 17.98
C ASP A 69 30.01 -29.00 17.27
N VAL A 70 29.11 -28.33 17.99
CA VAL A 70 28.23 -27.29 17.45
C VAL A 70 28.42 -26.01 18.20
N SER A 71 28.80 -24.98 17.47
CA SER A 71 28.80 -23.60 17.96
C SER A 71 27.91 -22.77 17.06
N GLY A 72 26.97 -22.02 17.62
CA GLY A 72 26.11 -21.13 16.85
C GLY A 72 25.63 -19.95 17.67
N GLU A 73 25.33 -18.86 16.99
CA GLU A 73 24.77 -17.66 17.59
C GLU A 73 23.44 -17.34 16.90
N CYS A 74 22.39 -17.16 17.70
CA CYS A 74 21.08 -16.75 17.22
C CYS A 74 20.77 -15.35 17.72
N SER A 75 20.48 -14.43 16.79
CA SER A 75 20.08 -13.06 17.09
C SER A 75 18.64 -12.81 16.63
N VAL A 76 17.80 -12.30 17.53
CA VAL A 76 16.40 -11.94 17.21
C VAL A 76 16.27 -10.44 17.07
N LYS A 77 15.81 -9.98 15.90
CA LYS A 77 15.45 -8.58 15.64
C LYS A 77 14.04 -8.50 15.07
N LYS A 78 13.16 -7.73 15.73
CA LYS A 78 11.77 -7.51 15.28
C LYS A 78 11.05 -8.81 14.87
N PHE A 79 11.13 -9.83 15.73
CA PHE A 79 10.54 -11.16 15.53
C PHE A 79 11.16 -12.02 14.44
N ILE A 80 12.26 -11.59 13.81
CA ILE A 80 13.05 -12.41 12.90
C ILE A 80 14.26 -12.91 13.67
N ALA A 81 14.35 -14.22 13.87
CA ALA A 81 15.53 -14.90 14.36
C ALA A 81 16.46 -15.19 13.18
N SER A 82 17.72 -14.78 13.32
CA SER A 82 18.84 -15.12 12.43
C SER A 82 19.75 -16.03 13.22
N CYS A 83 20.01 -17.23 12.71
CA CYS A 83 20.94 -18.17 13.35
C CYS A 83 22.08 -18.47 12.39
N ASP A 84 23.29 -18.28 12.88
CA ASP A 84 24.52 -18.68 12.21
C ASP A 84 25.11 -19.86 12.99
N VAL A 85 25.23 -21.01 12.34
CA VAL A 85 25.67 -22.26 12.97
C VAL A 85 26.90 -22.77 12.26
N LYS A 86 27.91 -23.13 13.05
CA LYS A 86 29.14 -23.77 12.63
C LYS A 86 29.19 -25.18 13.22
N ILE A 87 29.24 -26.16 12.32
CA ILE A 87 29.27 -27.58 12.65
C ILE A 87 30.67 -28.10 12.34
N VAL A 88 31.34 -28.67 13.34
CA VAL A 88 32.67 -29.30 13.18
C VAL A 88 32.53 -30.80 13.42
N ASN A 89 32.84 -31.60 12.41
CA ASN A 89 32.81 -33.06 12.50
C ASN A 89 34.00 -33.67 11.75
N SER A 90 34.81 -34.47 12.45
CA SER A 90 35.94 -35.24 11.88
C SER A 90 36.86 -34.43 10.94
N GLY A 91 37.12 -33.16 11.29
CA GLY A 91 37.99 -32.25 10.53
C GLY A 91 37.31 -31.48 9.39
N GLN A 92 36.03 -31.74 9.11
CA GLN A 92 35.21 -30.94 8.20
C GLN A 92 34.46 -29.86 8.99
N THR A 93 34.42 -28.65 8.43
CA THR A 93 33.69 -27.50 8.97
C THR A 93 32.59 -27.12 7.98
N VAL A 94 31.35 -27.10 8.43
CA VAL A 94 30.18 -26.67 7.65
C VAL A 94 29.54 -25.48 8.35
N GLU A 95 29.39 -24.38 7.62
CA GLU A 95 28.69 -23.18 8.08
C GLU A 95 27.32 -23.11 7.43
N ARG A 96 26.28 -22.90 8.23
CA ARG A 96 24.89 -22.76 7.76
C ARG A 96 24.25 -21.56 8.44
N SER A 97 23.56 -20.76 7.65
CA SER A 97 22.74 -19.65 8.15
C SER A 97 21.28 -19.88 7.76
N PHE A 98 20.39 -19.68 8.73
CA PHE A 98 18.96 -19.79 8.49
C PHE A 98 18.17 -18.75 9.29
N TYR A 99 17.00 -18.43 8.76
CA TYR A 99 16.13 -17.38 9.27
C TYR A 99 14.73 -17.95 9.51
N PHE A 100 14.11 -17.59 10.63
CA PHE A 100 12.73 -17.93 10.95
C PHE A 100 12.08 -16.82 11.77
N VAL A 101 10.75 -16.81 11.82
CA VAL A 101 10.01 -15.88 12.68
C VAL A 101 9.97 -16.46 14.09
N ASP A 102 10.39 -15.73 15.12
CA ASP A 102 10.19 -16.16 16.49
C ASP A 102 9.64 -15.05 17.37
N PHE A 103 8.65 -15.42 18.18
CA PHE A 103 8.02 -14.58 19.19
C PHE A 103 8.52 -14.91 20.61
N SER A 104 9.26 -16.02 20.76
CA SER A 104 9.93 -16.46 21.98
C SER A 104 11.26 -15.72 22.16
N LYS A 105 11.68 -15.47 23.41
CA LYS A 105 13.02 -14.97 23.77
C LYS A 105 13.86 -16.05 24.48
N ASP A 106 13.58 -17.31 24.19
CA ASP A 106 14.20 -18.43 24.90
C ASP A 106 15.45 -18.93 24.16
N ASP A 107 16.41 -19.45 24.91
CA ASP A 107 17.60 -20.12 24.36
C ASP A 107 17.17 -21.44 23.70
N TYR A 108 17.70 -21.73 22.50
CA TYR A 108 17.38 -22.96 21.77
C TYR A 108 18.43 -24.03 22.04
N SER A 109 18.00 -25.22 22.46
CA SER A 109 18.82 -26.44 22.41
C SER A 109 18.67 -27.05 21.02
N VAL A 110 19.79 -27.42 20.38
CA VAL A 110 19.81 -27.94 19.00
C VAL A 110 20.65 -29.21 18.91
N GLU A 111 20.17 -30.20 18.15
CA GLU A 111 20.89 -31.44 17.82
C GLU A 111 21.33 -31.46 16.35
N VAL A 112 22.52 -32.00 16.06
CA VAL A 112 23.02 -32.12 14.67
C VAL A 112 22.48 -33.38 14.01
N ILE A 113 21.91 -33.17 12.83
CA ILE A 113 21.45 -34.22 11.93
C ILE A 113 22.21 -34.13 10.61
N ALA A 114 22.64 -35.28 10.08
CA ALA A 114 23.32 -35.39 8.78
C ALA A 114 22.58 -36.35 7.87
N GLN A 115 22.73 -36.17 6.56
CA GLN A 115 22.16 -37.08 5.56
C GLN A 115 22.84 -38.47 5.67
N LYS A 116 22.07 -39.55 5.71
CA LYS A 116 22.58 -40.92 5.90
C LYS A 116 23.58 -41.36 4.83
N ASP A 117 23.38 -40.90 3.60
CA ASP A 117 24.16 -41.33 2.42
C ASP A 117 25.23 -40.30 1.99
N ASP A 118 25.23 -39.10 2.60
CA ASP A 118 26.25 -38.06 2.37
C ASP A 118 26.51 -37.27 3.68
N PRO A 119 27.52 -37.67 4.46
CA PRO A 119 27.89 -37.02 5.72
C PRO A 119 28.30 -35.55 5.59
N SER A 120 28.53 -35.04 4.37
CA SER A 120 28.92 -33.64 4.14
C SER A 120 27.77 -32.65 4.27
N ASN A 121 26.52 -33.11 4.23
CA ASN A 121 25.32 -32.29 4.46
C ASN A 121 24.82 -32.44 5.91
N MET A 122 25.30 -31.57 6.79
CA MET A 122 24.89 -31.47 8.20
C MET A 122 23.99 -30.24 8.42
N THR A 123 22.91 -30.40 9.19
CA THR A 123 22.00 -29.32 9.63
C THR A 123 21.55 -29.56 11.08
N VAL A 124 20.84 -28.62 11.69
CA VAL A 124 20.33 -28.72 13.07
C VAL A 124 18.83 -29.02 13.09
N ASP A 125 18.37 -29.83 14.05
CA ASP A 125 16.96 -30.24 14.24
C ASP A 125 15.99 -29.05 14.32
N LEU A 126 16.41 -27.94 14.92
CA LEU A 126 15.67 -26.67 15.00
C LEU A 126 15.30 -26.11 13.62
N ALA A 127 16.13 -26.36 12.59
CA ALA A 127 15.84 -25.94 11.22
C ALA A 127 14.64 -26.70 10.63
N ILE A 128 14.41 -27.96 11.05
CA ILE A 128 13.26 -28.78 10.67
C ILE A 128 12.03 -28.37 11.47
N ASP A 129 12.14 -28.22 12.80
CA ASP A 129 11.02 -27.84 13.67
C ASP A 129 10.44 -26.47 13.32
N LYS A 130 11.28 -25.54 12.85
CA LYS A 130 10.84 -24.23 12.37
C LYS A 130 10.54 -24.20 10.87
N MET A 131 10.61 -25.32 10.13
CA MET A 131 10.37 -25.34 8.68
C MET A 131 8.96 -24.91 8.31
N THR A 132 7.94 -25.35 9.05
CA THR A 132 6.54 -24.91 8.87
C THR A 132 6.38 -23.41 9.07
N ASN A 133 7.08 -22.87 10.07
CA ASN A 133 7.07 -21.44 10.38
C ASN A 133 7.79 -20.61 9.31
N ARG A 134 8.91 -21.11 8.77
CA ARG A 134 9.58 -20.54 7.60
C ARG A 134 8.68 -20.58 6.37
N MET A 135 7.94 -21.66 6.15
CA MET A 135 6.99 -21.78 5.04
C MET A 135 5.81 -20.80 5.19
N LEU A 136 5.24 -20.67 6.39
CA LEU A 136 4.23 -19.65 6.70
C LEU A 136 4.76 -18.23 6.49
N THR A 137 6.02 -17.97 6.85
CA THR A 137 6.68 -16.68 6.61
C THR A 137 6.77 -16.38 5.11
N VAL A 138 7.23 -17.34 4.30
CA VAL A 138 7.30 -17.19 2.84
C VAL A 138 5.92 -16.94 2.24
N VAL A 139 4.89 -17.69 2.67
CA VAL A 139 3.51 -17.49 2.22
C VAL A 139 3.00 -16.10 2.60
N GLY A 140 3.23 -15.65 3.83
CA GLY A 140 2.84 -14.31 4.29
C GLY A 140 3.51 -13.19 3.49
N LEU A 141 4.81 -13.31 3.22
CA LEU A 141 5.55 -12.36 2.37
C LEU A 141 5.05 -12.37 0.91
N ALA A 142 4.71 -13.54 0.38
CA ALA A 142 4.14 -13.66 -0.96
C ALA A 142 2.77 -12.97 -1.05
N VAL A 143 1.89 -13.16 -0.06
CA VAL A 143 0.60 -12.47 0.03
C VAL A 143 0.79 -10.96 0.11
N LEU A 144 1.71 -10.48 0.94
CA LEU A 144 2.04 -9.06 1.02
C LEU A 144 2.55 -8.52 -0.33
N GLY A 145 3.37 -9.30 -1.04
CA GLY A 145 3.81 -8.97 -2.39
C GLY A 145 2.64 -8.79 -3.36
N VAL A 146 1.69 -9.72 -3.36
CA VAL A 146 0.48 -9.61 -4.20
C VAL A 146 -0.31 -8.34 -3.88
N ILE A 147 -0.46 -7.99 -2.60
CA ILE A 147 -1.13 -6.74 -2.17
C ILE A 147 -0.40 -5.51 -2.75
N LEU A 148 0.93 -5.44 -2.62
CA LEU A 148 1.71 -4.33 -3.17
C LEU A 148 1.60 -4.23 -4.70
N LEU A 149 1.54 -5.37 -5.39
CA LEU A 149 1.33 -5.42 -6.82
C LEU A 149 -0.05 -4.88 -7.21
N ILE A 150 -1.11 -5.28 -6.50
CA ILE A 150 -2.47 -4.76 -6.71
C ILE A 150 -2.48 -3.24 -6.52
N VAL A 151 -1.89 -2.73 -5.43
CA VAL A 151 -1.79 -1.29 -5.14
C VAL A 151 -1.05 -0.54 -6.25
N ALA A 152 0.08 -1.08 -6.74
CA ALA A 152 0.81 -0.47 -7.85
C ALA A 152 -0.06 -0.40 -9.11
N ILE A 153 -0.72 -1.49 -9.46
CA ILE A 153 -1.56 -1.61 -10.66
C ILE A 153 -2.75 -0.65 -10.59
N THR A 154 -3.51 -0.62 -9.49
CA THR A 154 -4.68 0.24 -9.33
C THR A 154 -4.27 1.72 -9.38
N THR A 155 -3.15 2.07 -8.74
CA THR A 155 -2.59 3.43 -8.77
C THR A 155 -2.24 3.85 -10.19
N PHE A 156 -1.48 3.05 -10.94
CA PHE A 156 -1.10 3.38 -12.31
C PHE A 156 -2.29 3.43 -13.27
N ARG A 157 -3.28 2.54 -13.12
CA ARG A 157 -4.52 2.55 -13.91
C ARG A 157 -5.39 3.78 -13.64
N GLY A 158 -5.33 4.34 -12.43
CA GLY A 158 -6.07 5.54 -12.06
C GLY A 158 -5.48 6.85 -12.61
N ILE A 159 -4.18 6.88 -12.95
CA ILE A 159 -3.49 8.10 -13.38
C ILE A 159 -4.12 8.76 -14.61
N PRO A 160 -4.38 8.04 -15.73
CA PRO A 160 -4.94 8.66 -16.93
C PRO A 160 -6.31 9.29 -16.67
N LYS A 161 -7.16 8.62 -15.89
CA LYS A 161 -8.49 9.14 -15.51
C LYS A 161 -8.37 10.46 -14.74
N LYS A 162 -7.50 10.51 -13.71
CA LYS A 162 -7.26 11.72 -12.91
C LYS A 162 -6.68 12.87 -13.74
N GLN A 163 -5.79 12.56 -14.69
CA GLN A 163 -5.23 13.57 -15.60
C GLN A 163 -6.28 14.11 -16.58
N ARG A 164 -7.08 13.23 -17.20
CA ARG A 164 -8.16 13.66 -18.10
C ARG A 164 -9.18 14.53 -17.38
N LEU A 165 -9.62 14.11 -16.20
CA LEU A 165 -10.50 14.90 -15.33
C LEU A 165 -9.92 16.29 -15.06
N LYS A 166 -8.63 16.37 -14.70
CA LYS A 166 -7.95 17.65 -14.49
C LYS A 166 -7.88 18.50 -15.75
N ASN A 167 -7.62 17.91 -16.92
CA ASN A 167 -7.50 18.62 -18.17
C ASN A 167 -8.86 19.19 -18.61
N ILE A 168 -9.92 18.39 -18.54
CA ILE A 168 -11.31 18.82 -18.81
C ILE A 168 -11.66 19.98 -17.89
N MET A 169 -11.50 19.84 -16.57
CA MET A 169 -11.84 20.92 -15.64
C MET A 169 -11.06 22.21 -15.93
N ASN A 170 -9.81 22.12 -16.35
CA ASN A 170 -8.95 23.27 -16.61
C ASN A 170 -9.14 23.92 -17.99
N GLU A 171 -9.93 23.32 -18.88
CA GLU A 171 -10.18 23.86 -20.20
C GLU A 171 -11.01 25.15 -20.13
N PRO A 172 -10.63 26.24 -20.83
CA PRO A 172 -11.36 27.50 -20.78
C PRO A 172 -12.84 27.40 -21.16
N ALA A 173 -13.18 26.49 -22.09
CA ALA A 173 -14.55 26.24 -22.52
C ALA A 173 -15.45 25.71 -21.38
N ASN A 174 -14.83 25.08 -20.37
CA ASN A 174 -15.53 24.44 -19.25
C ASN A 174 -15.68 25.39 -18.04
N GLN A 175 -15.33 26.67 -18.20
CA GLN A 175 -15.39 27.71 -17.17
C GLN A 175 -16.48 28.78 -17.45
N PRO A 176 -16.97 29.50 -16.42
CA PRO A 176 -16.71 29.31 -15.00
C PRO A 176 -17.36 28.01 -14.47
N TRP A 177 -16.75 27.41 -13.47
CA TRP A 177 -17.33 26.24 -12.83
C TRP A 177 -18.54 26.59 -11.94
N GLN A 178 -19.33 25.58 -11.61
CA GLN A 178 -20.51 25.72 -10.76
C GLN A 178 -20.44 24.77 -9.56
N PHE A 179 -20.87 25.24 -8.39
CA PHE A 179 -21.02 24.35 -7.25
C PHE A 179 -22.26 23.49 -7.42
N VAL A 180 -22.10 22.18 -7.25
CA VAL A 180 -23.18 21.20 -7.35
C VAL A 180 -23.12 20.23 -6.19
N GLU A 181 -24.23 19.53 -5.99
CA GLU A 181 -24.34 18.45 -5.02
C GLU A 181 -24.17 17.11 -5.74
N VAL A 182 -23.32 16.25 -5.20
CA VAL A 182 -23.04 14.92 -5.74
C VAL A 182 -23.28 13.88 -4.66
N SER A 183 -24.06 12.86 -4.99
CA SER A 183 -24.23 11.68 -4.14
C SER A 183 -22.99 10.80 -4.24
N ALA A 184 -22.40 10.48 -3.10
CA ALA A 184 -21.19 9.67 -3.02
C ALA A 184 -21.30 8.67 -1.87
N GLU A 185 -20.64 7.52 -2.06
CA GLU A 185 -20.38 6.57 -0.99
C GLU A 185 -19.13 7.01 -0.23
N VAL A 186 -19.17 6.94 1.10
CA VAL A 186 -18.08 7.40 1.97
C VAL A 186 -17.76 6.29 2.95
N ASP A 187 -16.63 5.63 2.75
CA ASP A 187 -16.08 4.60 3.64
C ASP A 187 -14.77 5.11 4.27
N GLY A 188 -14.84 5.51 5.53
CA GLY A 188 -13.73 6.16 6.23
C GLY A 188 -13.24 7.42 5.49
N ASP A 189 -12.00 7.38 5.00
CA ASP A 189 -11.36 8.46 4.24
C ASP A 189 -11.49 8.29 2.71
N LEU A 190 -12.15 7.21 2.25
CA LEU A 190 -12.35 6.88 0.85
C LEU A 190 -13.73 7.33 0.38
N ILE A 191 -13.77 8.03 -0.76
CA ILE A 191 -15.00 8.51 -1.38
C ILE A 191 -15.12 7.95 -2.78
N THR A 192 -16.24 7.29 -3.04
CA THR A 192 -16.60 6.76 -4.36
C THR A 192 -17.78 7.54 -4.91
N TYR A 193 -17.57 8.17 -6.08
CA TYR A 193 -18.60 8.93 -6.77
C TYR A 193 -18.49 8.75 -8.28
N THR A 194 -19.59 8.99 -8.98
CA THR A 194 -19.60 8.94 -10.45
C THR A 194 -19.49 10.35 -11.01
N THR A 195 -18.63 10.52 -12.01
CA THR A 195 -18.51 11.76 -12.79
C THR A 195 -18.48 11.45 -14.28
N ASP A 196 -18.81 12.43 -15.11
CA ASP A 196 -18.61 12.32 -16.55
C ASP A 196 -17.15 12.62 -16.93
N ILE A 197 -16.55 11.81 -17.78
CA ILE A 197 -15.30 12.09 -18.50
C ILE A 197 -15.54 11.81 -19.98
N ASP A 198 -15.40 12.82 -20.84
CA ASP A 198 -15.58 12.72 -22.30
C ASP A 198 -16.98 12.17 -22.71
N GLY A 199 -18.04 12.56 -22.00
CA GLY A 199 -19.42 12.12 -22.23
C GLY A 199 -19.74 10.73 -21.68
N LYS A 200 -18.88 10.17 -20.82
CA LYS A 200 -19.03 8.82 -20.27
C LYS A 200 -19.03 8.84 -18.75
N PRO A 201 -19.98 8.16 -18.09
CA PRO A 201 -19.95 8.00 -16.65
C PRO A 201 -18.75 7.14 -16.24
N VAL A 202 -17.93 7.68 -15.34
CA VAL A 202 -16.75 7.03 -14.78
C VAL A 202 -16.84 7.10 -13.27
N GLU A 203 -16.69 5.95 -12.64
CA GLU A 203 -16.51 5.86 -11.20
C GLU A 203 -15.12 6.35 -10.79
N MET A 204 -15.10 7.23 -9.81
CA MET A 204 -13.91 7.87 -9.25
C MET A 204 -13.83 7.54 -7.77
N GLU A 205 -12.72 6.90 -7.42
CA GLU A 205 -12.33 6.64 -6.05
C GLU A 205 -11.28 7.65 -5.62
N ILE A 206 -11.57 8.39 -4.57
CA ILE A 206 -10.70 9.43 -4.05
C ILE A 206 -10.56 9.25 -2.55
N GLY A 207 -9.35 8.90 -2.10
CA GLY A 207 -8.95 9.06 -0.71
C GLY A 207 -8.79 10.53 -0.37
N PHE A 208 -8.96 10.89 0.90
CA PHE A 208 -8.77 12.27 1.38
C PHE A 208 -7.75 12.44 2.53
N GLU A 209 -7.09 11.39 3.04
CA GLU A 209 -6.05 11.42 4.12
C GLU A 209 -6.16 12.63 5.08
N GLY A 210 -7.24 12.69 5.87
CA GLY A 210 -7.47 13.79 6.83
C GLY A 210 -7.96 15.13 6.24
N ARG A 211 -8.29 15.19 4.94
CA ARG A 211 -8.97 16.29 4.25
C ARG A 211 -10.45 15.97 4.07
N LYS A 212 -11.24 15.96 5.14
CA LYS A 212 -12.66 15.62 5.07
C LYS A 212 -13.41 16.33 3.91
N PRO A 213 -14.32 15.63 3.22
CA PRO A 213 -15.19 16.27 2.25
C PRO A 213 -16.11 17.28 2.93
N VAL A 214 -16.63 18.22 2.15
CA VAL A 214 -17.73 19.07 2.62
C VAL A 214 -19.03 18.29 2.42
N ILE A 215 -19.62 17.82 3.52
CA ILE A 215 -20.89 17.07 3.54
C ILE A 215 -22.02 18.08 3.66
N LEU A 216 -23.00 18.00 2.75
CA LEU A 216 -24.20 18.85 2.70
C LEU A 216 -25.40 18.18 3.36
N GLY A 217 -25.38 16.85 3.44
CA GLY A 217 -26.41 16.06 4.08
C GLY A 217 -26.19 14.59 3.82
N GLU A 218 -27.12 13.79 4.31
CA GLU A 218 -27.17 12.34 4.12
C GLU A 218 -28.43 11.99 3.34
N ASP A 219 -28.37 10.90 2.57
CA ASP A 219 -29.46 10.35 1.77
C ASP A 219 -29.35 8.82 1.78
N GLY A 220 -30.02 8.20 2.75
CA GLY A 220 -29.85 6.78 3.06
C GLY A 220 -28.40 6.46 3.41
N ASP A 221 -27.83 5.48 2.71
CA ASP A 221 -26.43 5.04 2.90
C ASP A 221 -25.42 5.94 2.19
N LYS A 222 -25.87 6.90 1.37
CA LYS A 222 -25.00 7.81 0.63
C LYS A 222 -24.95 9.19 1.28
N LYS A 223 -23.83 9.88 1.07
CA LYS A 223 -23.64 11.26 1.53
C LYS A 223 -23.76 12.21 0.35
N ARG A 224 -24.44 13.33 0.58
CA ARG A 224 -24.56 14.43 -0.38
C ARG A 224 -23.37 15.35 -0.16
N LEU A 225 -22.44 15.37 -1.10
CA LEU A 225 -21.18 16.09 -1.00
C LEU A 225 -21.17 17.32 -1.89
N LEU A 226 -20.45 18.36 -1.45
CA LEU A 226 -20.18 19.52 -2.28
C LEU A 226 -19.14 19.17 -3.35
N ALA A 227 -19.48 19.42 -4.60
CA ALA A 227 -18.60 19.27 -5.75
C ALA A 227 -18.58 20.56 -6.58
N ILE A 228 -17.61 20.63 -7.48
CA ILE A 228 -17.56 21.65 -8.54
C ILE A 228 -17.70 20.94 -9.87
N GLN A 229 -18.58 21.44 -10.72
CA GLN A 229 -18.88 20.93 -12.05
C GLN A 229 -18.40 21.89 -13.15
N ALA A 230 -17.93 21.31 -14.25
CA ALA A 230 -17.66 22.03 -15.50
C ALA A 230 -18.95 22.64 -16.09
N LYS A 231 -18.84 23.78 -16.77
CA LYS A 231 -20.01 24.49 -17.33
C LYS A 231 -20.73 23.72 -18.44
N THR A 232 -19.96 23.08 -19.31
CA THR A 232 -20.43 22.48 -20.57
C THR A 232 -20.44 20.96 -20.53
N GLN A 233 -19.89 20.36 -19.46
CA GLN A 233 -19.81 18.93 -19.27
C GLN A 233 -20.28 18.56 -17.87
N ASN A 234 -20.87 17.39 -17.71
CA ASN A 234 -21.28 16.88 -16.39
C ASN A 234 -20.09 16.38 -15.54
N THR A 235 -18.87 16.75 -15.92
CA THR A 235 -17.64 16.45 -15.19
C THR A 235 -17.60 17.24 -13.90
N CYS A 236 -17.48 16.55 -12.77
CA CYS A 236 -17.43 17.15 -11.44
C CYS A 236 -16.27 16.61 -10.60
N VAL A 237 -15.86 17.40 -9.62
CA VAL A 237 -14.81 17.06 -8.66
C VAL A 237 -15.24 17.45 -7.26
N ILE A 238 -15.14 16.51 -6.32
CA ILE A 238 -15.47 16.75 -4.90
C ILE A 238 -14.56 17.81 -4.30
N VAL A 239 -15.14 18.69 -3.49
CA VAL A 239 -14.45 19.79 -2.81
C VAL A 239 -13.99 19.36 -1.42
N CYS A 240 -12.68 19.48 -1.14
CA CYS A 240 -12.16 19.24 0.20
C CYS A 240 -12.49 20.42 1.13
N GLN A 241 -12.69 20.17 2.43
CA GLN A 241 -12.88 21.23 3.46
C GLN A 241 -11.76 22.28 3.53
N LYS A 242 -10.55 21.99 3.04
CA LYS A 242 -9.42 22.94 3.03
C LYS A 242 -9.24 23.65 1.68
N LEU A 243 -10.08 23.38 0.67
CA LEU A 243 -10.01 23.94 -0.69
C LEU A 243 -8.59 23.86 -1.29
N LYS A 244 -7.86 22.78 -1.00
CA LYS A 244 -6.45 22.60 -1.42
C LYS A 244 -6.32 22.09 -2.85
N ASN A 245 -7.36 21.45 -3.37
CA ASN A 245 -7.42 20.92 -4.72
C ASN A 245 -7.56 22.00 -5.80
N ILE A 246 -7.92 23.24 -5.42
CA ILE A 246 -8.19 24.35 -6.34
C ILE A 246 -7.28 25.55 -6.02
N ASN A 247 -6.84 26.27 -7.04
CA ASN A 247 -5.94 27.42 -6.97
C ASN A 247 -6.60 28.73 -6.49
N PHE A 248 -7.42 28.68 -5.45
CA PHE A 248 -7.95 29.90 -4.83
C PHE A 248 -6.84 30.72 -4.15
N SER A 249 -6.97 32.05 -4.19
CA SER A 249 -6.14 32.97 -3.40
C SER A 249 -6.43 32.81 -1.90
N LYS A 250 -5.54 33.32 -1.04
CA LYS A 250 -5.77 33.24 0.42
C LYS A 250 -7.07 33.94 0.84
N ALA A 251 -7.41 35.07 0.20
CA ALA A 251 -8.63 35.82 0.46
C ALA A 251 -9.88 35.07 -0.01
N GLU A 252 -9.85 34.54 -1.24
CA GLU A 252 -10.95 33.73 -1.81
C GLU A 252 -11.22 32.49 -0.95
N LYS A 253 -10.17 31.76 -0.53
CA LYS A 253 -10.30 30.61 0.38
C LYS A 253 -10.96 31.02 1.68
N LYS A 254 -10.53 32.13 2.30
CA LYS A 254 -11.08 32.58 3.58
C LYS A 254 -12.58 32.90 3.48
N ALA A 255 -13.00 33.56 2.40
CA ALA A 255 -14.40 33.88 2.15
C ALA A 255 -15.25 32.60 1.98
N LEU A 256 -14.83 31.68 1.09
CA LEU A 256 -15.56 30.44 0.84
C LEU A 256 -15.61 29.53 2.07
N LEU A 257 -14.51 29.42 2.83
CA LEU A 257 -14.47 28.63 4.06
C LEU A 257 -15.36 29.21 5.16
N ALA A 258 -15.55 30.53 5.22
CA ALA A 258 -16.48 31.14 6.16
C ALA A 258 -17.92 30.74 5.85
N ILE A 259 -18.29 30.72 4.57
CA ILE A 259 -19.62 30.27 4.13
C ILE A 259 -19.83 28.79 4.45
N ILE A 260 -18.85 27.93 4.15
CA ILE A 260 -18.92 26.49 4.46
C ILE A 260 -19.08 26.26 5.96
N LYS A 261 -18.30 26.95 6.79
CA LYS A 261 -18.37 26.84 8.26
C LYS A 261 -19.66 27.37 8.85
N ALA A 262 -20.27 28.39 8.25
CA ALA A 262 -21.54 28.94 8.71
C ALA A 262 -22.73 28.00 8.39
N ALA A 263 -22.55 27.09 7.45
CA ALA A 263 -23.57 26.14 6.99
C ALA A 263 -23.38 24.71 7.52
N SER A 264 -22.24 24.42 8.17
CA SER A 264 -21.92 23.16 8.84
C SER A 264 -22.23 23.21 10.33
#